data_AF-A0A5C6F3U1-F1
#
_entry.id   AF-A0A5C6F3U1-F1
#
_cell.length_a   1.000
_cell.length_b   1.000
_cell.length_c   1.000
_cell.angle_alpha   90.00
_cell.angle_beta   90.00
_cell.angle_gamma   90.00
#
_symmetry.space_group_name_H-M   'P 1'
#
loop_
_entity.id
_entity.type
_entity.pdbx_description
1 polymer ?
#
loop_
_entity_poly.entity_id
_entity_poly.type
_entity_poly.pdbx_seq_one_letter_code
_entity_poly.pdbx_strand_id
1 'polypeptide(L)'
;MTENSPMADASPRLDATTIRPAVWGLVALTLLAFAPLWWTYFTWTWRDGHYQYFPLLILMIGVLAKMRWPAAVEAATWPRTSVLMTGAGVIVVLVLAAHLLNSPWVGIVATALASCVLTYGLVGSGGLWVMAPVLALWLLAIPLPMNYDDTLIFKMQFFASQLASLLLDGAGIRHLREGVVLITEKSQYMTEEACSGVRSLFSSLAVVAVYAVVSHHRLVRTCFNLVQTVFWVLIGNAIRVAACVVLADNVSPWYASGAGHEMLSMVVFAFILGMVASTDQIVGVFCQRQLGIAWFDEGDDEIHVEDGGEMVARSGLRLPSLRRPEVMGSDGEMKESRAERLARARGFHGTDSMGDDGLEQAGGLLGGLSRKALIAIGALLLPIIGLGWFAAMRDPDQGIVSMDQMPRLAASTETDLPADLAGWSRSGFQHVERVKNGLQAPDSYTWGFQRDGVRAVLSVDCPWAEWHNLNVCYVNVGWVTSPDYFVESPTDVPFNNLSFSELTMSKRDGSSGYVMFTVVDRNRSEMRDLDWRESLLQPVQAVEILVDSVSRRFGFGGPILPNLPGSTIQLYSDRSGSYTDEQIASLQALFFAARKELLDGPRWAGAAR
;
A
#
# COMPACT_ATOMS: atom_id res chain seq x y z
N MET A 1 -62.20 -34.33 -2.63
CA MET A 1 -61.05 -34.96 -3.32
C MET A 1 -60.25 -33.84 -3.95
N THR A 2 -59.11 -33.55 -3.34
CA THR A 2 -58.17 -32.50 -3.69
C THR A 2 -57.18 -33.02 -4.72
N GLU A 3 -57.12 -32.40 -5.89
CA GLU A 3 -56.09 -32.71 -6.90
C GLU A 3 -55.13 -31.51 -6.99
N ASN A 4 -54.07 -31.57 -6.19
CA ASN A 4 -52.95 -30.64 -6.25
C ASN A 4 -52.11 -30.96 -7.51
N SER A 5 -52.04 -30.01 -8.45
CA SER A 5 -51.01 -30.01 -9.49
C SER A 5 -49.65 -29.67 -8.87
N PRO A 6 -48.55 -30.37 -9.20
CA PRO A 6 -47.23 -29.98 -8.74
C PRO A 6 -46.71 -28.83 -9.61
N MET A 7 -46.75 -27.60 -9.09
CA MET A 7 -45.83 -26.56 -9.57
C MET A 7 -44.43 -26.93 -9.07
N ALA A 8 -43.69 -27.67 -9.89
CA ALA A 8 -42.28 -27.93 -9.66
C ALA A 8 -41.49 -26.62 -9.85
N ASP A 9 -41.07 -26.09 -8.72
CA ASP A 9 -40.12 -25.01 -8.51
C ASP A 9 -38.79 -25.30 -9.22
N ALA A 10 -38.64 -24.82 -10.45
CA ALA A 10 -37.39 -24.92 -11.20
C ALA A 10 -36.47 -23.74 -10.84
N SER A 11 -35.97 -23.72 -9.60
CA SER A 11 -34.77 -22.95 -9.28
C SER A 11 -33.60 -23.52 -10.09
N PRO A 12 -32.83 -22.72 -10.86
CA PRO A 12 -31.69 -23.23 -11.60
C PRO A 12 -30.57 -23.57 -10.61
N ARG A 13 -30.55 -24.81 -10.14
CA ARG A 13 -29.38 -25.37 -9.45
C ARG A 13 -28.32 -25.64 -10.51
N LEU A 14 -27.20 -24.92 -10.45
CA LEU A 14 -25.99 -25.25 -11.20
C LEU A 14 -25.49 -26.62 -10.72
N ASP A 15 -25.88 -27.70 -11.42
CA ASP A 15 -25.31 -29.03 -11.20
C ASP A 15 -23.82 -29.01 -11.58
N ALA A 16 -22.95 -29.01 -10.56
CA ALA A 16 -21.49 -28.98 -10.73
C ALA A 16 -20.91 -30.24 -11.43
N THR A 17 -21.73 -31.26 -11.67
CA THR A 17 -21.35 -32.57 -12.21
C THR A 17 -21.26 -32.61 -13.75
N THR A 18 -21.70 -31.57 -14.46
CA THR A 18 -21.63 -31.45 -15.93
C THR A 18 -20.67 -30.37 -16.42
N ILE A 19 -19.67 -30.00 -15.61
CA ILE A 19 -18.61 -29.09 -16.05
C ILE A 19 -17.62 -29.87 -16.94
N ARG A 20 -17.53 -29.50 -18.23
CA ARG A 20 -16.61 -30.11 -19.19
C ARG A 20 -15.17 -30.09 -18.64
N PRO A 21 -14.36 -31.16 -18.76
CA PRO A 21 -12.98 -31.22 -18.26
C PRO A 21 -12.09 -30.08 -18.80
N ALA A 22 -12.39 -29.55 -19.98
CA ALA A 22 -11.73 -28.39 -20.55
C ALA A 22 -11.88 -27.10 -19.71
N VAL A 23 -13.00 -26.95 -18.99
CA VAL A 23 -13.25 -25.81 -18.11
C VAL A 23 -12.36 -25.90 -16.87
N TRP A 24 -12.26 -27.08 -16.27
CA TRP A 24 -11.32 -27.33 -15.15
C TRP A 24 -9.87 -27.12 -15.58
N GLY A 25 -9.50 -27.54 -16.80
CA GLY A 25 -8.20 -27.23 -17.39
C GLY A 25 -7.94 -25.72 -17.50
N LEU A 26 -8.94 -24.93 -17.90
CA LEU A 26 -8.82 -23.47 -17.98
C LEU A 26 -8.67 -22.79 -16.62
N VAL A 27 -9.43 -23.26 -15.62
CA VAL A 27 -9.30 -22.80 -14.23
C VAL A 27 -7.89 -23.11 -13.72
N ALA A 28 -7.40 -24.34 -13.93
CA ALA A 28 -6.05 -24.74 -13.54
C ALA A 28 -4.98 -23.87 -14.21
N LEU A 29 -5.09 -23.60 -15.53
CA LEU A 29 -4.18 -22.71 -16.24
C LEU A 29 -4.21 -21.28 -15.68
N THR A 30 -5.39 -20.76 -15.34
CA THR A 30 -5.52 -19.42 -14.76
C THR A 30 -4.85 -19.36 -13.38
N LEU A 31 -5.09 -20.35 -12.52
CA LEU A 31 -4.43 -20.44 -11.22
C LEU A 31 -2.91 -20.57 -11.35
N LEU A 32 -2.42 -21.35 -12.32
CA LEU A 32 -1.00 -21.46 -12.61
C LEU A 32 -0.38 -20.15 -13.11
N ALA A 33 -1.15 -19.30 -13.79
CA ALA A 33 -0.71 -17.98 -14.20
C ALA A 33 -0.59 -17.03 -13.01
N PHE A 34 -1.49 -17.11 -12.03
CA PHE A 34 -1.43 -16.26 -10.82
C PHE A 34 -0.42 -16.76 -9.77
N ALA A 35 -0.17 -18.07 -9.68
CA ALA A 35 0.71 -18.68 -8.67
C ALA A 35 2.08 -17.99 -8.46
N PRO A 36 2.88 -17.69 -9.50
CA PRO A 36 4.15 -16.98 -9.32
C PRO A 36 3.99 -15.55 -8.79
N LEU A 37 2.91 -14.86 -9.16
CA LEU A 37 2.58 -13.53 -8.64
C LEU A 37 2.19 -13.58 -7.16
N TRP A 38 1.43 -14.60 -6.75
CA TRP A 38 1.10 -14.79 -5.34
C TRP A 38 2.32 -15.16 -4.52
N TRP A 39 3.21 -16.02 -5.05
CA TRP A 39 4.47 -16.35 -4.38
C TRP A 39 5.32 -15.10 -4.12
N THR A 40 5.54 -14.30 -5.17
CA THR A 40 6.32 -13.04 -5.05
C THR A 40 5.64 -12.02 -4.14
N TYR A 41 4.32 -11.90 -4.19
CA TYR A 41 3.58 -11.04 -3.27
C TYR A 41 3.71 -11.52 -1.81
N PHE A 42 3.50 -12.82 -1.53
CA PHE A 42 3.60 -13.37 -0.18
C PHE A 42 5.01 -13.26 0.39
N THR A 43 6.05 -13.51 -0.40
CA THR A 43 7.42 -13.35 0.07
C THR A 43 7.77 -11.88 0.33
N TRP A 44 7.31 -10.96 -0.52
CA TRP A 44 7.47 -9.53 -0.33
C TRP A 44 6.77 -9.04 0.94
N THR A 45 5.47 -9.28 1.10
CA THR A 45 4.71 -8.79 2.27
C THR A 45 5.02 -9.54 3.57
N TRP A 46 5.65 -10.71 3.49
CA TRP A 46 6.16 -11.39 4.68
C TRP A 46 7.49 -10.78 5.16
N ARG A 47 8.35 -10.39 4.22
CA ARG A 47 9.59 -9.64 4.50
C ARG A 47 9.27 -8.22 4.98
N ASP A 48 8.25 -7.60 4.40
CA ASP A 48 7.81 -6.25 4.74
C ASP A 48 6.92 -6.26 6.00
N GLY A 49 7.52 -5.94 7.14
CA GLY A 49 6.98 -6.26 8.47
C GLY A 49 5.60 -5.69 8.81
N HIS A 50 5.14 -4.61 8.15
CA HIS A 50 3.83 -4.01 8.41
C HIS A 50 2.66 -4.61 7.63
N TYR A 51 2.88 -5.42 6.60
CA TYR A 51 1.82 -6.13 5.87
C TYR A 51 1.62 -7.59 6.29
N GLN A 52 2.32 -8.07 7.31
CA GLN A 52 2.27 -9.48 7.77
C GLN A 52 0.87 -9.99 8.17
N TYR A 53 -0.14 -9.12 8.32
CA TYR A 53 -1.54 -9.49 8.55
C TYR A 53 -2.24 -10.08 7.32
N PHE A 54 -1.65 -9.99 6.12
CA PHE A 54 -2.26 -10.42 4.86
C PHE A 54 -2.80 -11.87 4.85
N PRO A 55 -2.16 -12.90 5.46
CA PRO A 55 -2.67 -14.27 5.36
C PRO A 55 -4.01 -14.42 6.09
N LEU A 56 -4.12 -13.78 7.25
CA LEU A 56 -5.36 -13.75 8.03
C LEU A 56 -6.44 -12.96 7.29
N LEU A 57 -6.09 -11.85 6.65
CA LEU A 57 -7.02 -11.06 5.86
C LEU A 57 -7.57 -11.86 4.65
N ILE A 58 -6.70 -12.53 3.88
CA ILE A 58 -7.11 -13.36 2.74
C ILE A 58 -7.99 -14.54 3.21
N LEU A 59 -7.62 -15.18 4.32
CA LEU A 59 -8.45 -16.20 4.95
C LEU A 59 -9.84 -15.64 5.29
N MET A 60 -9.89 -14.43 5.86
CA MET A 60 -11.15 -13.80 6.24
C MET A 60 -12.01 -13.38 5.05
N ILE A 61 -11.41 -12.92 3.95
CA ILE A 61 -12.12 -12.71 2.69
C ILE A 61 -12.80 -14.00 2.25
N GLY A 62 -12.08 -15.14 2.26
CA GLY A 62 -12.62 -16.44 1.88
C GLY A 62 -13.77 -16.92 2.78
N VAL A 63 -13.60 -16.80 4.10
CA VAL A 63 -14.63 -17.19 5.08
C VAL A 63 -15.87 -16.31 4.93
N LEU A 64 -15.72 -14.99 4.85
CA LEU A 64 -16.85 -14.06 4.71
C LEU A 64 -17.55 -14.20 3.35
N ALA A 65 -16.80 -14.47 2.28
CA ALA A 65 -17.36 -14.80 0.98
C ALA A 65 -18.21 -16.08 1.06
N LYS A 66 -17.72 -17.12 1.75
CA LYS A 66 -18.50 -18.35 1.97
C LYS A 66 -19.76 -18.09 2.80
N MET A 67 -19.66 -17.30 3.87
CA MET A 67 -20.80 -16.97 4.73
C MET A 67 -21.88 -16.15 4.01
N ARG A 68 -21.48 -15.21 3.14
CA ARG A 68 -22.41 -14.37 2.37
C ARG A 68 -22.87 -15.02 1.05
N TRP A 69 -22.32 -16.17 0.68
CA TRP A 69 -22.62 -16.84 -0.59
C TRP A 69 -24.12 -17.12 -0.78
N PRO A 70 -24.86 -17.65 0.21
CA PRO A 70 -26.30 -17.91 0.04
C PRO A 70 -27.09 -16.64 -0.28
N ALA A 71 -26.86 -15.56 0.46
CA ALA A 71 -27.52 -14.27 0.23
C ALA A 71 -27.16 -13.66 -1.15
N ALA A 72 -25.93 -13.86 -1.62
CA ALA A 72 -25.54 -13.41 -2.95
C ALA A 72 -26.21 -14.22 -4.07
N VAL A 73 -26.45 -15.51 -3.85
CA VAL A 73 -27.21 -16.37 -4.79
C VAL A 73 -28.68 -15.97 -4.82
N GLU A 74 -29.28 -15.63 -3.67
CA GLU A 74 -30.67 -15.12 -3.62
C GLU A 74 -30.82 -13.79 -4.36
N ALA A 75 -29.82 -12.91 -4.25
CA ALA A 75 -29.76 -11.64 -4.98
C ALA A 75 -29.25 -11.79 -6.42
N ALA A 76 -29.10 -13.02 -6.94
CA ALA A 76 -28.44 -13.24 -8.21
C ALA A 76 -29.19 -12.57 -9.38
N THR A 77 -28.42 -12.01 -10.31
CA THR A 77 -28.94 -11.40 -11.53
C THR A 77 -28.19 -11.94 -12.74
N TRP A 78 -28.75 -11.79 -13.93
CA TRP A 78 -28.07 -12.23 -15.14
C TRP A 78 -26.84 -11.35 -15.44
N PRO A 79 -25.63 -11.92 -15.48
CA PRO A 79 -24.44 -11.16 -15.84
C PRO A 79 -24.48 -10.79 -17.33
N ARG A 80 -23.96 -9.61 -17.65
CA ARG A 80 -23.79 -9.17 -19.04
C ARG A 80 -22.50 -9.78 -19.59
N THR A 81 -22.62 -10.57 -20.65
CA THR A 81 -21.47 -11.22 -21.30
C THR A 81 -20.43 -10.21 -21.76
N SER A 82 -20.83 -9.04 -22.27
CA SER A 82 -19.88 -7.98 -22.67
C SER A 82 -19.00 -7.52 -21.50
N VAL A 83 -19.60 -7.28 -20.32
CA VAL A 83 -18.87 -6.86 -19.11
C VAL A 83 -17.91 -7.94 -18.65
N LEU A 84 -18.32 -9.21 -18.73
CA LEU A 84 -17.45 -10.35 -18.40
C LEU A 84 -16.26 -10.47 -19.34
N MET A 85 -16.48 -10.33 -20.65
CA MET A 85 -15.42 -10.44 -21.65
C MET A 85 -14.45 -9.25 -21.55
N THR A 86 -14.95 -8.04 -21.33
CA THR A 86 -14.11 -6.87 -21.06
C THR A 86 -13.31 -7.05 -19.77
N GLY A 87 -13.96 -7.47 -18.67
CA GLY A 87 -13.29 -7.72 -17.39
C GLY A 87 -12.21 -8.79 -17.48
N ALA A 88 -12.50 -9.91 -18.15
CA ALA A 88 -11.53 -10.99 -18.41
C ALA A 88 -10.35 -10.49 -19.26
N GLY A 89 -10.61 -9.71 -20.32
CA GLY A 89 -9.57 -9.10 -21.14
C GLY A 89 -8.66 -8.18 -20.34
N VAL A 90 -9.22 -7.32 -19.47
CA VAL A 90 -8.45 -6.45 -18.57
C VAL A 90 -7.60 -7.28 -17.60
N ILE A 91 -8.16 -8.34 -17.01
CA ILE A 91 -7.40 -9.22 -16.10
C ILE A 91 -6.22 -9.86 -16.82
N VAL A 92 -6.40 -10.38 -18.04
CA VAL A 92 -5.31 -10.95 -18.83
C VAL A 92 -4.22 -9.92 -19.08
N VAL A 93 -4.60 -8.69 -19.47
CA VAL A 93 -3.64 -7.60 -19.71
C VAL A 93 -2.88 -7.26 -18.43
N LEU A 94 -3.58 -7.16 -17.29
CA LEU A 94 -2.96 -6.87 -16.00
C LEU A 94 -2.03 -8.00 -15.53
N VAL A 95 -2.42 -9.26 -15.69
CA VAL A 95 -1.58 -10.40 -15.34
C VAL A 95 -0.36 -10.45 -16.25
N LEU A 96 -0.52 -10.21 -17.55
CA LEU A 96 0.60 -10.11 -18.47
C LEU A 96 1.53 -8.95 -18.07
N ALA A 97 1.00 -7.77 -17.80
CA ALA A 97 1.78 -6.62 -17.34
C ALA A 97 2.49 -6.89 -16.01
N ALA A 98 1.81 -7.51 -15.03
CA ALA A 98 2.39 -7.88 -13.74
C ALA A 98 3.59 -8.80 -13.92
N HIS A 99 3.49 -9.77 -14.84
CA HIS A 99 4.61 -10.59 -15.21
C HIS A 99 5.68 -9.78 -15.92
N LEU A 100 5.40 -9.07 -17.01
CA LEU A 100 6.41 -8.33 -17.79
C LEU A 100 7.18 -7.31 -16.93
N LEU A 101 6.50 -6.62 -16.02
CA LEU A 101 7.08 -5.63 -15.10
C LEU A 101 7.64 -6.24 -13.81
N ASN A 102 7.46 -7.54 -13.58
CA ASN A 102 7.77 -8.22 -12.32
C ASN A 102 7.19 -7.50 -11.09
N SER A 103 5.96 -7.00 -11.20
CA SER A 103 5.34 -6.16 -10.18
C SER A 103 4.33 -6.97 -9.36
N PRO A 104 4.66 -7.34 -8.10
CA PRO A 104 3.71 -8.01 -7.21
C PRO A 104 2.50 -7.10 -6.89
N TRP A 105 2.69 -5.78 -6.92
CA TRP A 105 1.62 -4.79 -6.72
C TRP A 105 0.55 -4.90 -7.82
N VAL A 106 0.94 -4.94 -9.10
CA VAL A 106 -0.02 -5.14 -10.21
C VAL A 106 -0.68 -6.52 -10.10
N GLY A 107 0.07 -7.54 -9.65
CA GLY A 107 -0.46 -8.89 -9.43
C GLY A 107 -1.57 -8.97 -8.37
N ILE A 108 -1.42 -8.28 -7.24
CA ILE A 108 -2.45 -8.25 -6.20
C ILE A 108 -3.68 -7.44 -6.63
N VAL A 109 -3.51 -6.35 -7.38
CA VAL A 109 -4.61 -5.59 -8.01
C VAL A 109 -5.37 -6.45 -9.01
N ALA A 110 -4.65 -7.22 -9.85
CA ALA A 110 -5.25 -8.16 -10.79
C ALA A 110 -6.05 -9.25 -10.05
N THR A 111 -5.56 -9.73 -8.90
CA THR A 111 -6.24 -10.73 -8.05
C THR A 111 -7.53 -10.17 -7.46
N ALA A 112 -7.49 -8.95 -6.91
CA ALA A 112 -8.67 -8.26 -6.38
C ALA A 112 -9.73 -8.07 -7.48
N LEU A 113 -9.33 -7.57 -8.66
CA LEU A 113 -10.24 -7.40 -9.80
C LEU A 113 -10.79 -8.75 -10.29
N ALA A 114 -9.96 -9.79 -10.37
CA ALA A 114 -10.39 -11.13 -10.75
C ALA A 114 -11.44 -11.67 -9.80
N SER A 115 -11.32 -11.43 -8.49
CA SER A 115 -12.34 -11.81 -7.50
C SER A 115 -13.67 -11.10 -7.78
N CYS A 116 -13.67 -9.80 -8.09
CA CYS A 116 -14.87 -9.04 -8.45
C CYS A 116 -15.53 -9.56 -9.74
N VAL A 117 -14.73 -9.79 -10.79
CA VAL A 117 -15.24 -10.28 -12.09
C VAL A 117 -15.76 -11.71 -11.97
N LEU A 118 -15.10 -12.56 -11.18
CA LEU A 118 -15.55 -13.92 -10.89
C LEU A 118 -16.89 -13.90 -10.14
N THR A 119 -17.01 -13.11 -9.08
CA THR A 119 -18.27 -12.93 -8.35
C THR A 119 -19.37 -12.40 -9.26
N TYR A 120 -19.09 -11.35 -10.05
CA TYR A 120 -20.04 -10.83 -11.03
C TYR A 120 -20.47 -11.90 -12.04
N GLY A 121 -19.56 -12.77 -12.48
CA GLY A 121 -19.90 -13.87 -13.37
C GLY A 121 -20.83 -14.89 -12.74
N LEU A 122 -20.57 -15.27 -11.49
CA LEU A 122 -21.32 -16.35 -10.84
C LEU A 122 -22.70 -15.91 -10.35
N VAL A 123 -22.84 -14.67 -9.86
CA VAL A 123 -24.08 -14.17 -9.22
C VAL A 123 -24.59 -12.85 -9.82
N GLY A 124 -23.96 -12.32 -10.86
CA GLY A 124 -24.37 -11.07 -11.50
C GLY A 124 -24.17 -9.83 -10.63
N SER A 125 -24.80 -8.72 -11.05
CA SER A 125 -24.72 -7.43 -10.35
C SER A 125 -25.35 -7.45 -8.95
N GLY A 126 -26.51 -8.07 -8.76
CA GLY A 126 -27.18 -8.11 -7.47
C GLY A 126 -26.37 -8.88 -6.41
N GLY A 127 -25.85 -10.06 -6.75
CA GLY A 127 -24.96 -10.80 -5.86
C GLY A 127 -23.60 -10.11 -5.65
N LEU A 128 -23.06 -9.42 -6.68
CA LEU A 128 -21.85 -8.60 -6.52
C LEU A 128 -22.05 -7.48 -5.49
N TRP A 129 -23.21 -6.82 -5.47
CA TRP A 129 -23.53 -5.81 -4.46
C TRP A 129 -23.57 -6.37 -3.03
N VAL A 130 -24.11 -7.59 -2.85
CA VAL A 130 -24.09 -8.29 -1.55
C VAL A 130 -22.66 -8.62 -1.10
N MET A 131 -21.80 -8.97 -2.06
CA MET A 131 -20.39 -9.30 -1.83
C MET A 131 -19.46 -8.09 -1.75
N ALA A 132 -19.90 -6.91 -2.19
CA ALA A 132 -19.06 -5.72 -2.28
C ALA A 132 -18.32 -5.38 -0.96
N PRO A 133 -18.93 -5.47 0.24
CA PRO A 133 -18.21 -5.22 1.49
C PRO A 133 -17.08 -6.22 1.75
N VAL A 134 -17.23 -7.48 1.34
CA VAL A 134 -16.20 -8.52 1.48
C VAL A 134 -15.08 -8.28 0.47
N LEU A 135 -15.43 -7.97 -0.78
CA LEU A 135 -14.47 -7.69 -1.84
C LEU A 135 -13.68 -6.40 -1.58
N ALA A 136 -14.28 -5.41 -0.90
CA ALA A 136 -13.61 -4.18 -0.49
C ALA A 136 -12.44 -4.42 0.50
N LEU A 137 -12.42 -5.56 1.22
CA LEU A 137 -11.29 -5.91 2.08
C LEU A 137 -9.98 -6.13 1.30
N TRP A 138 -10.05 -6.45 0.00
CA TRP A 138 -8.84 -6.49 -0.85
C TRP A 138 -8.10 -5.16 -0.89
N LEU A 139 -8.78 -4.02 -0.68
CA LEU A 139 -8.13 -2.70 -0.62
C LEU A 139 -7.10 -2.61 0.51
N LEU A 140 -7.26 -3.41 1.57
CA LEU A 140 -6.30 -3.49 2.67
C LEU A 140 -5.20 -4.52 2.42
N ALA A 141 -5.38 -5.43 1.47
CA ALA A 141 -4.32 -6.34 1.03
C ALA A 141 -3.39 -5.68 0.00
N ILE A 142 -3.86 -4.66 -0.72
CA ILE A 142 -3.06 -3.92 -1.70
C ILE A 142 -2.23 -2.88 -0.97
N PRO A 143 -0.88 -2.97 -0.99
CA PRO A 143 -0.03 -1.96 -0.37
C PRO A 143 -0.23 -0.60 -1.03
N LEU A 144 -0.08 0.48 -0.26
CA LEU A 144 -0.21 1.83 -0.80
C LEU A 144 0.84 2.04 -1.91
N PRO A 145 0.46 2.61 -3.06
CA PRO A 145 1.42 2.85 -4.13
C PRO A 145 2.50 3.85 -3.66
N MET A 146 3.66 3.82 -4.31
CA MET A 146 4.74 4.81 -4.16
C MET A 146 5.32 4.94 -2.75
N ASN A 147 5.29 3.89 -1.94
CA ASN A 147 5.79 3.88 -0.56
C ASN A 147 5.16 5.01 0.30
N TYR A 148 3.91 5.38 -0.02
CA TYR A 148 3.17 6.39 0.77
C TYR A 148 2.86 5.90 2.18
N ASP A 149 2.82 4.59 2.38
CA ASP A 149 2.85 3.98 3.69
C ASP A 149 4.09 4.47 4.46
N ASP A 150 5.31 4.31 3.98
CA ASP A 150 6.52 4.78 4.69
C ASP A 150 6.41 6.24 5.14
N THR A 151 5.90 7.12 4.27
CA THR A 151 5.68 8.53 4.64
C THR A 151 4.65 8.69 5.77
N LEU A 152 3.54 7.95 5.71
CA LEU A 152 2.51 7.95 6.75
C LEU A 152 3.07 7.40 8.07
N ILE A 153 3.85 6.33 7.99
CA ILE A 153 4.53 5.65 9.08
C ILE A 153 5.39 6.64 9.84
N PHE A 154 6.29 7.33 9.16
CA PHE A 154 7.17 8.32 9.78
C PHE A 154 6.41 9.47 10.42
N LYS A 155 5.38 10.00 9.74
CA LYS A 155 4.53 11.07 10.30
C LYS A 155 3.84 10.62 11.59
N MET A 156 3.27 9.43 11.61
CA MET A 156 2.62 8.86 12.79
C MET A 156 3.61 8.67 13.94
N GLN A 157 4.82 8.19 13.66
CA GLN A 157 5.87 8.04 14.67
C GLN A 157 6.29 9.38 15.28
N PHE A 158 6.45 10.41 14.45
CA PHE A 158 6.80 11.75 14.91
C PHE A 158 5.73 12.36 15.82
N PHE A 159 4.45 12.19 15.49
CA PHE A 159 3.37 12.62 16.38
C PHE A 159 3.28 11.76 17.65
N ALA A 160 3.50 10.45 17.54
CA ALA A 160 3.51 9.56 18.69
C ALA A 160 4.65 9.91 19.67
N SER A 161 5.85 10.24 19.16
CA SER A 161 6.99 10.63 20.01
C SER A 161 6.77 11.98 20.69
N GLN A 162 6.11 12.93 20.02
CA GLN A 162 5.69 14.19 20.65
C GLN A 162 4.73 13.95 21.81
N LEU A 163 3.70 13.14 21.58
CA LEU A 163 2.73 12.84 22.63
C LEU A 163 3.36 12.02 23.76
N ALA A 164 4.24 11.07 23.44
CA ALA A 164 4.99 10.33 24.44
C ALA A 164 5.88 11.25 25.30
N SER A 165 6.53 12.24 24.70
CA SER A 165 7.31 13.26 25.40
C SER A 165 6.45 14.04 26.40
N LEU A 166 5.24 14.46 26.00
CA LEU A 166 4.28 15.10 26.91
C LEU A 166 3.88 14.19 28.08
N LEU A 167 3.66 12.90 27.81
CA LEU A 167 3.33 11.91 28.84
C LEU A 167 4.50 11.70 29.83
N LEU A 168 5.74 11.70 29.33
CA LEU A 168 6.94 11.58 30.14
C LEU A 168 7.18 12.83 31.01
N ASP A 169 6.95 14.03 30.46
CA ASP A 169 6.98 15.28 31.22
C ASP A 169 5.96 15.24 32.37
N GLY A 170 4.73 14.79 32.08
CA GLY A 170 3.69 14.60 33.08
C GLY A 170 4.03 13.54 34.14
N ALA A 171 4.82 12.53 33.78
CA ALA A 171 5.33 11.52 34.70
C ALA A 171 6.58 11.99 35.49
N GLY A 172 7.09 13.20 35.23
CA GLY A 172 8.27 13.75 35.90
C GLY A 172 9.61 13.16 35.43
N ILE A 173 9.64 12.53 34.25
CA ILE A 173 10.85 11.92 33.69
C ILE A 173 11.59 12.94 32.83
N ARG A 174 12.84 13.23 33.20
CA ARG A 174 13.72 14.10 32.43
C ARG A 174 14.17 13.38 31.17
N HIS A 175 13.86 13.98 30.02
CA HIS A 175 14.23 13.44 28.73
C HIS A 175 14.45 14.56 27.70
N LEU A 176 15.18 14.24 26.64
CA LEU A 176 15.35 15.07 25.46
C LEU A 176 14.78 14.34 24.25
N ARG A 177 13.93 15.00 23.48
CA ARG A 177 13.36 14.45 22.25
C ARG A 177 14.08 15.01 21.02
N GLU A 178 14.73 14.15 20.27
CA GLU A 178 15.36 14.48 18.99
C GLU A 178 14.62 13.77 17.85
N GLY A 179 13.67 14.48 17.24
CA GLY A 179 12.79 13.91 16.23
C GLY A 179 11.91 12.80 16.82
N VAL A 180 12.27 11.56 16.53
CA VAL A 180 11.58 10.35 16.97
C VAL A 180 12.34 9.58 18.06
N VAL A 181 13.58 9.97 18.36
CA VAL A 181 14.43 9.39 19.40
C VAL A 181 14.18 10.08 20.74
N LEU A 182 14.10 9.31 21.82
CA LEU A 182 13.98 9.81 23.19
C LEU A 182 15.25 9.46 23.97
N ILE A 183 15.93 10.48 24.47
CA ILE A 183 17.18 10.38 25.19
C ILE A 183 16.91 10.64 26.68
N THR A 184 17.35 9.73 27.53
CA THR A 184 17.29 9.85 28.99
C THR A 184 18.71 9.89 29.58
N GLU A 185 18.85 10.13 30.88
CA GLU A 185 20.15 10.09 31.56
C GLU A 185 20.81 8.70 31.50
N LYS A 186 20.01 7.63 31.41
CA LYS A 186 20.47 6.24 31.52
C LYS A 186 20.64 5.56 30.16
N SER A 187 19.84 5.94 29.16
CA SER A 187 19.78 5.23 27.88
C SER A 187 19.18 6.09 26.77
N GLN A 188 19.50 5.73 25.53
CA GLN A 188 18.87 6.28 24.33
C GLN A 188 17.87 5.26 23.79
N TYR A 189 16.62 5.67 23.67
CA TYR A 189 15.55 4.86 23.13
C TYR A 189 15.31 5.31 21.70
N MET A 190 15.92 4.57 20.76
CA MET A 190 15.78 4.79 19.32
C MET A 190 14.50 4.13 18.79
N THR A 191 14.08 4.58 17.62
CA THR A 191 12.83 4.20 16.97
C THR A 191 12.69 2.77 16.46
N GLU A 192 13.58 1.84 16.81
CA GLU A 192 13.25 0.42 16.62
C GLU A 192 11.91 0.09 17.31
N GLU A 193 11.65 0.69 18.47
CA GLU A 193 10.35 0.63 19.17
C GLU A 193 9.23 1.39 18.46
N ALA A 194 9.50 2.52 17.79
CA ALA A 194 8.50 3.32 17.08
C ALA A 194 8.05 2.67 15.75
N CYS A 195 8.94 1.94 15.08
CA CYS A 195 8.64 1.14 13.87
C CYS A 195 7.59 0.06 14.13
N SER A 196 7.59 -0.53 15.33
CA SER A 196 6.56 -1.51 15.71
C SER A 196 5.15 -0.92 15.87
N GLY A 197 5.01 0.41 16.04
CA GLY A 197 3.71 1.08 16.23
C GLY A 197 2.91 1.22 14.95
N VAL A 198 3.57 1.01 13.83
CA VAL A 198 2.92 1.03 12.53
C VAL A 198 2.42 -0.34 12.12
N ARG A 199 3.13 -1.40 12.50
CA ARG A 199 2.62 -2.78 12.35
C ARG A 199 1.24 -2.91 13.00
N SER A 200 1.03 -2.26 14.14
CA SER A 200 -0.28 -2.20 14.80
C SER A 200 -1.29 -1.32 14.07
N LEU A 201 -0.91 -0.28 13.32
CA LEU A 201 -1.85 0.56 12.54
C LEU A 201 -2.58 -0.27 11.49
N PHE A 202 -1.84 -0.85 10.55
CA PHE A 202 -2.44 -1.59 9.44
C PHE A 202 -3.15 -2.85 9.92
N SER A 203 -2.58 -3.54 10.92
CA SER A 203 -3.24 -4.69 11.55
C SER A 203 -4.55 -4.28 12.25
N SER A 204 -4.59 -3.15 12.96
CA SER A 204 -5.81 -2.65 13.60
C SER A 204 -6.86 -2.26 12.57
N LEU A 205 -6.46 -1.57 11.49
CA LEU A 205 -7.36 -1.21 10.39
C LEU A 205 -7.96 -2.46 9.73
N ALA A 206 -7.15 -3.50 9.51
CA ALA A 206 -7.62 -4.79 8.98
C ALA A 206 -8.64 -5.46 9.91
N VAL A 207 -8.35 -5.55 11.20
CA VAL A 207 -9.28 -6.12 12.20
C VAL A 207 -10.59 -5.34 12.25
N VAL A 208 -10.53 -4.01 12.28
CA VAL A 208 -11.72 -3.14 12.35
C VAL A 208 -12.53 -3.21 11.06
N ALA A 209 -11.90 -3.31 9.89
CA ALA A 209 -12.59 -3.50 8.63
C ALA A 209 -13.30 -4.85 8.55
N VAL A 210 -12.63 -5.94 8.96
CA VAL A 210 -13.24 -7.28 9.05
C VAL A 210 -14.41 -7.26 10.03
N TYR A 211 -14.24 -6.66 11.21
CA TYR A 211 -15.31 -6.49 12.19
C TYR A 211 -16.50 -5.72 11.61
N ALA A 212 -16.26 -4.62 10.90
CA ALA A 212 -17.33 -3.85 10.25
C ALA A 212 -18.11 -4.66 9.21
N VAL A 213 -17.44 -5.54 8.46
CA VAL A 213 -18.11 -6.43 7.49
C VAL A 213 -18.90 -7.54 8.21
N VAL A 214 -18.36 -8.12 9.27
CA VAL A 214 -19.04 -9.14 10.10
C VAL A 214 -20.28 -8.55 10.77
N SER A 215 -20.18 -7.34 11.31
CA SER A 215 -21.26 -6.64 12.02
C SER A 215 -22.22 -5.89 11.10
N HIS A 216 -22.09 -6.05 9.77
CA HIS A 216 -22.95 -5.41 8.77
C HIS A 216 -23.05 -3.88 8.94
N HIS A 217 -21.95 -3.22 9.29
CA HIS A 217 -21.92 -1.77 9.47
C HIS A 217 -22.18 -1.02 8.14
N ARG A 218 -22.94 0.08 8.23
CA ARG A 218 -23.08 1.02 7.11
C ARG A 218 -21.72 1.63 6.75
N LEU A 219 -21.52 1.98 5.48
CA LEU A 219 -20.28 2.57 4.99
C LEU A 219 -19.82 3.77 5.82
N VAL A 220 -20.74 4.65 6.24
CA VAL A 220 -20.41 5.82 7.07
C VAL A 220 -19.83 5.41 8.42
N ARG A 221 -20.43 4.41 9.10
CA ARG A 221 -19.93 3.88 10.38
C ARG A 221 -18.60 3.15 10.18
N THR A 222 -18.44 2.42 9.09
CA THR A 222 -17.16 1.79 8.71
C THR A 222 -16.06 2.84 8.52
N CYS A 223 -16.31 3.88 7.72
CA CYS A 223 -15.36 4.97 7.50
C CYS A 223 -15.02 5.69 8.82
N PHE A 224 -16.02 5.99 9.64
CA PHE A 224 -15.81 6.55 10.97
C PHE A 224 -14.89 5.64 11.81
N ASN A 225 -15.18 4.35 11.89
CA ASN A 225 -14.39 3.38 12.65
C ASN A 225 -12.96 3.23 12.14
N LEU A 226 -12.74 3.29 10.83
CA LEU A 226 -11.39 3.30 10.28
C LEU A 226 -10.63 4.58 10.67
N VAL A 227 -11.27 5.75 10.59
CA VAL A 227 -10.64 7.04 10.96
C VAL A 227 -10.34 7.09 12.47
N GLN A 228 -11.29 6.72 13.33
CA GLN A 228 -11.03 6.70 14.79
C GLN A 228 -10.01 5.64 15.19
N THR A 229 -9.83 4.56 14.41
CA THR A 229 -8.75 3.60 14.62
C THR A 229 -7.38 4.26 14.48
N VAL A 230 -7.17 5.10 13.46
CA VAL A 230 -5.91 5.84 13.29
C VAL A 230 -5.63 6.72 14.52
N PHE A 231 -6.66 7.38 15.05
CA PHE A 231 -6.55 8.19 16.26
C PHE A 231 -6.15 7.35 17.48
N TRP A 232 -6.85 6.25 17.76
CA TRP A 232 -6.54 5.40 18.92
C TRP A 232 -5.19 4.71 18.80
N VAL A 233 -4.78 4.33 17.59
CA VAL A 233 -3.43 3.81 17.33
C VAL A 233 -2.37 4.85 17.68
N LEU A 234 -2.56 6.12 17.29
CA LEU A 234 -1.63 7.19 17.64
C LEU A 234 -1.49 7.35 19.17
N ILE A 235 -2.61 7.39 19.89
CA ILE A 235 -2.63 7.49 21.36
C ILE A 235 -1.98 6.26 21.99
N GLY A 236 -2.37 5.05 21.58
CA GLY A 236 -1.82 3.79 22.09
C GLY A 236 -0.32 3.70 21.87
N ASN A 237 0.16 4.08 20.68
CA ASN A 237 1.59 4.10 20.38
C ASN A 237 2.36 5.11 21.24
N ALA A 238 1.79 6.29 21.52
CA ALA A 238 2.42 7.25 22.43
C ALA A 238 2.50 6.72 23.86
N ILE A 239 1.42 6.10 24.36
CA ILE A 239 1.39 5.43 25.67
C ILE A 239 2.45 4.33 25.71
N ARG A 240 2.55 3.51 24.66
CA ARG A 240 3.56 2.45 24.57
C ARG A 240 4.97 2.99 24.66
N VAL A 241 5.30 4.00 23.85
CA VAL A 241 6.65 4.60 23.84
C VAL A 241 6.98 5.18 25.22
N ALA A 242 6.06 5.93 25.84
CA ALA A 242 6.25 6.44 27.18
C ALA A 242 6.42 5.30 28.22
N ALA A 243 5.58 4.27 28.15
CA ALA A 243 5.65 3.11 29.04
C ALA A 243 6.95 2.31 28.87
N CYS A 244 7.45 2.13 27.64
CA CYS A 244 8.75 1.53 27.36
C CYS A 244 9.85 2.27 28.13
N VAL A 245 9.93 3.59 27.98
CA VAL A 245 10.95 4.43 28.66
C VAL A 245 10.82 4.32 30.18
N VAL A 246 9.61 4.52 30.72
CA VAL A 246 9.34 4.47 32.17
C VAL A 246 9.74 3.12 32.76
N LEU A 247 9.33 2.01 32.14
CA LEU A 247 9.57 0.67 32.64
C LEU A 247 11.02 0.24 32.45
N ALA A 248 11.65 0.64 31.33
CA ALA A 248 13.05 0.32 31.07
C ALA A 248 13.99 1.02 32.06
N ASP A 249 13.76 2.29 32.35
CA ASP A 249 14.61 3.07 33.26
C ASP A 249 14.43 2.74 34.74
N ASN A 250 13.21 2.36 35.15
CA ASN A 250 12.87 2.19 36.57
C ASN A 250 12.74 0.73 37.00
N VAL A 251 12.44 -0.20 36.08
CA VAL A 251 12.18 -1.61 36.42
C VAL A 251 13.25 -2.52 35.82
N SER A 252 13.36 -2.58 34.49
CA SER A 252 14.32 -3.44 33.81
C SER A 252 14.46 -3.09 32.33
N PRO A 253 15.67 -3.07 31.75
CA PRO A 253 15.90 -2.90 30.30
C PRO A 253 15.18 -3.93 29.41
N TRP A 254 14.71 -5.04 29.99
CA TRP A 254 13.92 -6.06 29.29
C TRP A 254 12.62 -5.52 28.67
N TYR A 255 12.04 -4.44 29.20
CA TYR A 255 10.83 -3.85 28.60
C TYR A 255 11.10 -3.04 27.32
N ALA A 256 12.37 -2.68 27.08
CA ALA A 256 12.79 -1.99 25.86
C ALA A 256 13.31 -2.95 24.78
N SER A 257 13.45 -4.27 25.05
CA SER A 257 14.03 -5.19 24.06
C SER A 257 13.42 -6.59 24.11
N GLY A 258 13.44 -7.29 22.97
CA GLY A 258 13.00 -8.68 22.86
C GLY A 258 11.56 -8.91 23.32
N ALA A 259 11.34 -9.97 24.10
CA ALA A 259 10.00 -10.43 24.48
C ALA A 259 9.20 -9.44 25.35
N GLY A 260 9.87 -8.62 26.18
CA GLY A 260 9.18 -7.66 27.05
C GLY A 260 8.52 -6.55 26.25
N HIS A 261 9.20 -6.07 25.21
CA HIS A 261 8.67 -5.11 24.25
C HIS A 261 7.49 -5.67 23.44
N GLU A 262 7.57 -6.93 23.02
CA GLU A 262 6.47 -7.60 22.31
C GLU A 262 5.21 -7.75 23.19
N MET A 263 5.39 -8.13 24.46
CA MET A 263 4.29 -8.23 25.41
C MET A 263 3.60 -6.88 25.63
N LEU A 264 4.38 -5.81 25.86
CA LEU A 264 3.84 -4.46 26.03
C LEU A 264 3.10 -4.00 24.75
N SER A 265 3.66 -4.32 23.58
CA SER A 265 3.02 -4.04 22.29
C SER A 265 1.67 -4.76 22.13
N MET A 266 1.56 -6.00 22.58
CA MET A 266 0.32 -6.78 22.52
C MET A 266 -0.75 -6.23 23.48
N VAL A 267 -0.36 -5.84 24.70
CA VAL A 267 -1.27 -5.20 25.67
C VAL A 267 -1.81 -3.88 25.12
N VAL A 268 -0.94 -3.05 24.55
CA VAL A 268 -1.35 -1.78 23.94
C VAL A 268 -2.22 -2.02 22.70
N PHE A 269 -1.92 -3.04 21.89
CA PHE A 269 -2.76 -3.40 20.75
C PHE A 269 -4.18 -3.81 21.18
N ALA A 270 -4.30 -4.63 22.23
CA ALA A 270 -5.60 -4.97 22.82
C ALA A 270 -6.32 -3.74 23.38
N PHE A 271 -5.59 -2.82 24.03
CA PHE A 271 -6.14 -1.55 24.49
C PHE A 271 -6.68 -0.71 23.32
N ILE A 272 -5.93 -0.55 22.22
CA ILE A 272 -6.36 0.18 21.02
C ILE A 272 -7.68 -0.38 20.49
N LEU A 273 -7.76 -1.69 20.27
CA LEU A 273 -8.98 -2.33 19.78
C LEU A 273 -10.15 -2.18 20.77
N GLY A 274 -9.88 -2.29 22.07
CA GLY A 274 -10.86 -2.06 23.12
C GLY A 274 -11.41 -0.63 23.11
N MET A 275 -10.55 0.37 22.90
CA MET A 275 -10.96 1.78 22.82
C MET A 275 -11.74 2.09 21.54
N VAL A 276 -11.36 1.49 20.40
CA VAL A 276 -12.12 1.59 19.15
C VAL A 276 -13.50 0.99 19.32
N ALA A 277 -13.60 -0.22 19.91
CA ALA A 277 -14.88 -0.87 20.18
C ALA A 277 -15.74 -0.06 21.16
N SER A 278 -15.14 0.46 22.23
CA SER A 278 -15.84 1.31 23.21
C SER A 278 -16.38 2.59 22.57
N THR A 279 -15.57 3.27 21.75
CA THR A 279 -15.98 4.48 21.03
C THR A 279 -17.08 4.19 20.01
N ASP A 280 -16.99 3.07 19.29
CA ASP A 280 -18.02 2.62 18.35
C ASP A 280 -19.36 2.36 19.06
N GLN A 281 -19.34 1.76 20.25
CA GLN A 281 -20.55 1.54 21.06
C GLN A 281 -21.15 2.87 21.56
N ILE A 282 -20.33 3.77 22.10
CA ILE A 282 -20.78 5.08 22.59
C ILE A 282 -21.41 5.87 21.44
N VAL A 283 -20.72 6.00 20.32
CA VAL A 283 -21.23 6.73 19.14
C VAL A 283 -22.46 6.03 18.56
N GLY A 284 -22.50 4.70 18.58
CA GLY A 284 -23.67 3.91 18.21
C GLY A 284 -24.92 4.29 19.01
N VAL A 285 -24.79 4.48 20.33
CA VAL A 285 -25.89 4.91 21.21
C VAL A 285 -26.34 6.34 20.91
N PHE A 286 -25.42 7.29 20.75
CA PHE A 286 -25.77 8.70 20.56
C PHE A 286 -26.21 9.06 19.14
N CYS A 287 -25.74 8.34 18.12
CA CYS A 287 -25.96 8.65 16.71
C CYS A 287 -26.84 7.60 15.99
N GLN A 288 -27.68 6.87 16.73
CA GLN A 288 -28.57 5.79 16.24
C GLN A 288 -29.33 6.14 14.94
N ARG A 289 -29.81 7.39 14.78
CA ARG A 289 -30.57 7.81 13.58
C ARG A 289 -29.72 7.95 12.31
N GLN A 290 -28.41 8.24 12.40
CA GLN A 290 -27.54 8.49 11.24
C GLN A 290 -26.51 7.35 11.01
N LEU A 291 -26.06 6.70 12.09
CA LEU A 291 -25.07 5.61 12.09
C LEU A 291 -25.66 4.24 12.47
N GLY A 292 -26.97 4.16 12.70
CA GLY A 292 -27.67 2.93 13.07
C GLY A 292 -27.51 1.81 12.05
N ILE A 293 -27.50 0.57 12.56
CA ILE A 293 -27.54 -0.68 11.79
C ILE A 293 -28.89 -0.68 11.04
N ALA A 294 -28.94 -0.16 9.81
CA ALA A 294 -30.12 -0.46 8.98
C ALA A 294 -29.99 -1.89 8.54
N TRP A 295 -30.79 -2.75 9.15
CA TRP A 295 -31.65 -3.67 8.40
C TRP A 295 -32.77 -4.23 9.29
N PHE A 296 -32.67 -4.11 10.62
CA PHE A 296 -33.77 -4.40 11.54
C PHE A 296 -34.29 -3.11 12.17
N ASP A 297 -35.29 -2.53 11.51
CA ASP A 297 -36.43 -1.98 12.24
C ASP A 297 -37.18 -3.23 12.72
N GLU A 298 -36.88 -3.73 13.92
CA GLU A 298 -37.86 -4.55 14.62
C GLU A 298 -39.03 -3.61 14.86
N GLY A 299 -40.12 -3.84 14.13
CA GLY A 299 -41.31 -3.04 14.24
C GLY A 299 -41.85 -3.10 15.66
N ASP A 300 -41.46 -2.13 16.48
CA ASP A 300 -42.29 -1.62 17.54
C ASP A 300 -43.36 -0.74 16.88
N ASP A 301 -44.24 -1.38 16.10
CA ASP A 301 -45.58 -0.87 15.83
C ASP A 301 -46.36 -0.95 17.15
N GLU A 302 -46.05 -0.05 18.10
CA GLU A 302 -47.06 0.39 19.05
C GLU A 302 -48.13 1.12 18.23
N ILE A 303 -49.14 0.37 17.83
CA ILE A 303 -50.35 0.88 17.22
C ILE A 303 -51.03 1.80 18.24
N HIS A 304 -50.69 3.08 18.21
CA HIS A 304 -51.56 4.12 18.75
C HIS A 304 -52.71 4.30 17.76
N VAL A 305 -53.81 3.61 18.06
CA VAL A 305 -55.13 3.91 17.50
C VAL A 305 -55.57 5.25 18.08
N GLU A 306 -55.40 6.34 17.32
CA GLU A 306 -56.25 7.52 17.47
C GLU A 306 -56.67 8.06 16.10
N ASP A 307 -57.93 8.46 16.08
CA ASP A 307 -58.77 8.73 14.92
C ASP A 307 -58.27 9.88 14.03
N GLY A 308 -58.51 9.70 12.73
CA GLY A 308 -59.01 10.77 11.87
C GLY A 308 -58.01 11.80 11.34
N GLY A 309 -57.78 11.73 10.02
CA GLY A 309 -57.71 12.93 9.19
C GLY A 309 -56.34 13.54 8.91
N GLU A 310 -55.92 13.38 7.66
CA GLU A 310 -55.07 14.27 6.84
C GLU A 310 -53.61 14.61 7.21
N MET A 311 -52.76 14.33 6.21
CA MET A 311 -51.44 14.92 5.87
C MET A 311 -50.30 14.66 6.88
N VAL A 312 -49.10 14.20 6.47
CA VAL A 312 -48.13 14.92 5.63
C VAL A 312 -47.10 13.91 5.08
N ALA A 313 -46.95 13.82 3.75
CA ALA A 313 -45.85 13.10 3.15
C ALA A 313 -44.55 13.89 3.29
N ARG A 314 -43.55 13.34 4.00
CA ARG A 314 -42.15 13.81 3.97
C ARG A 314 -41.26 12.77 3.28
N SER A 315 -40.46 13.29 2.35
CA SER A 315 -39.62 12.60 1.38
C SER A 315 -38.32 12.06 1.97
N GLY A 316 -37.93 10.86 1.55
CA GLY A 316 -36.60 10.26 1.76
C GLY A 316 -36.35 9.09 0.80
N LEU A 317 -35.68 9.37 -0.32
CA LEU A 317 -35.07 8.52 -1.36
C LEU A 317 -35.69 7.14 -1.68
N ARG A 318 -36.55 7.09 -2.71
CA ARG A 318 -36.87 5.87 -3.48
C ARG A 318 -35.96 5.79 -4.72
N LEU A 319 -35.33 4.64 -4.94
CA LEU A 319 -34.70 4.28 -6.23
C LEU A 319 -35.71 4.43 -7.39
N PRO A 320 -35.28 4.76 -8.62
CA PRO A 320 -36.18 4.82 -9.77
C PRO A 320 -36.67 3.40 -10.09
N SER A 321 -37.84 3.05 -9.58
CA SER A 321 -38.60 1.94 -10.11
C SER A 321 -39.21 2.41 -11.44
N LEU A 322 -38.86 1.73 -12.53
CA LEU A 322 -39.63 1.79 -13.77
C LEU A 322 -40.98 1.09 -13.55
N ARG A 323 -41.87 1.70 -12.76
CA ARG A 323 -43.31 1.47 -12.83
C ARG A 323 -43.94 2.74 -13.40
N ARG A 324 -44.35 2.70 -14.67
CA ARG A 324 -45.28 3.69 -15.22
C ARG A 324 -46.64 3.53 -14.52
N PRO A 325 -47.36 4.62 -14.22
CA PRO A 325 -48.65 4.52 -13.57
C PRO A 325 -49.70 3.99 -14.55
N GLU A 326 -50.49 3.01 -14.10
CA GLU A 326 -51.71 2.59 -14.79
C GLU A 326 -52.71 3.74 -14.75
N VAL A 327 -53.09 4.24 -15.92
CA VAL A 327 -54.17 5.21 -16.07
C VAL A 327 -55.50 4.45 -15.96
N MET A 328 -56.31 4.80 -14.96
CA MET A 328 -57.70 4.35 -14.85
C MET A 328 -58.49 4.85 -16.07
N GLY A 329 -58.99 3.92 -16.87
CA GLY A 329 -60.04 4.20 -17.84
C GLY A 329 -61.40 3.96 -17.20
N SER A 330 -62.32 4.91 -17.36
CA SER A 330 -63.74 4.73 -17.12
C SER A 330 -64.25 3.68 -18.09
N ASP A 331 -64.59 2.50 -17.58
CA ASP A 331 -65.68 1.61 -18.02
C ASP A 331 -65.44 0.26 -17.34
N GLY A 332 -66.43 -0.21 -16.58
CA GLY A 332 -66.35 -1.34 -15.67
C GLY A 332 -66.24 -2.70 -16.34
N GLU A 333 -65.18 -2.95 -17.09
CA GLU A 333 -64.78 -4.28 -17.55
C GLU A 333 -63.37 -4.63 -17.05
N MET A 334 -63.25 -5.83 -16.48
CA MET A 334 -62.02 -6.38 -15.92
C MET A 334 -60.99 -6.57 -17.04
N LYS A 335 -59.96 -5.71 -17.12
CA LYS A 335 -58.92 -5.80 -18.14
C LYS A 335 -57.91 -6.91 -17.81
N GLU A 336 -57.96 -7.95 -18.62
CA GLU A 336 -57.06 -9.12 -18.67
C GLU A 336 -55.57 -8.71 -18.64
N SER A 337 -54.79 -9.37 -17.76
CA SER A 337 -53.42 -9.02 -17.43
C SER A 337 -52.45 -9.34 -18.59
N ARG A 338 -51.34 -8.60 -18.70
CA ARG A 338 -50.31 -8.84 -19.74
C ARG A 338 -49.74 -10.26 -19.68
N ALA A 339 -49.78 -10.93 -18.52
CA ALA A 339 -49.38 -12.32 -18.37
C ALA A 339 -50.35 -13.29 -19.05
N GLU A 340 -51.65 -13.00 -19.04
CA GLU A 340 -52.70 -13.80 -19.68
C GLU A 340 -52.69 -13.65 -21.20
N ARG A 341 -52.39 -12.43 -21.72
CA ARG A 341 -52.18 -12.22 -23.17
C ARG A 341 -50.95 -12.97 -23.69
N LEU A 342 -49.89 -13.07 -22.89
CA LEU A 342 -48.68 -13.82 -23.23
C LEU A 342 -48.89 -15.34 -23.13
N ALA A 343 -49.77 -15.81 -22.24
CA ALA A 343 -50.16 -17.21 -22.16
C ALA A 343 -51.03 -17.63 -23.36
N ARG A 344 -51.96 -16.76 -23.80
CA ARG A 344 -52.82 -17.02 -24.96
C ARG A 344 -52.04 -16.96 -26.29
N ALA A 345 -51.04 -16.08 -26.41
CA ALA A 345 -50.15 -16.02 -27.56
C ALA A 345 -49.27 -17.29 -27.75
N ARG A 346 -49.14 -18.13 -26.72
CA ARG A 346 -48.43 -19.43 -26.79
C ARG A 346 -49.30 -20.59 -27.28
N GLY A 347 -50.59 -20.36 -27.52
CA GLY A 347 -51.55 -21.42 -27.77
C GLY A 347 -52.40 -21.27 -29.03
N PHE A 348 -51.81 -21.06 -30.22
CA PHE A 348 -52.34 -21.57 -31.50
C PHE A 348 -51.46 -21.17 -32.72
N HIS A 349 -50.76 -22.15 -33.32
CA HIS A 349 -50.84 -22.51 -34.74
C HIS A 349 -49.80 -23.57 -35.04
N GLY A 350 -50.25 -24.78 -35.40
CA GLY A 350 -49.39 -25.81 -35.96
C GLY A 350 -49.00 -25.48 -37.40
N THR A 351 -47.75 -25.73 -37.76
CA THR A 351 -47.32 -26.76 -38.72
C THR A 351 -45.81 -26.62 -39.01
N ASP A 352 -45.18 -27.79 -39.13
CA ASP A 352 -43.94 -28.10 -39.84
C ASP A 352 -42.56 -27.65 -39.31
N SER A 353 -41.87 -28.66 -38.77
CA SER A 353 -40.43 -28.97 -38.91
C SER A 353 -39.41 -27.83 -38.79
N MET A 354 -38.83 -27.63 -37.61
CA MET A 354 -37.43 -27.22 -37.47
C MET A 354 -36.91 -27.35 -36.04
N GLY A 355 -35.85 -28.16 -35.88
CA GLY A 355 -34.71 -27.96 -34.97
C GLY A 355 -34.96 -27.75 -33.48
N ASP A 356 -34.59 -28.76 -32.70
CA ASP A 356 -34.49 -28.83 -31.24
C ASP A 356 -33.36 -27.92 -30.65
N ASP A 357 -33.29 -26.65 -31.06
CA ASP A 357 -32.15 -25.74 -30.73
C ASP A 357 -32.52 -24.58 -29.78
N GLY A 358 -33.71 -24.60 -29.16
CA GLY A 358 -34.26 -23.47 -28.40
C GLY A 358 -34.03 -23.48 -26.88
N LEU A 359 -33.59 -24.60 -26.29
CA LEU A 359 -33.65 -24.81 -24.82
C LEU A 359 -32.28 -25.04 -24.14
N GLU A 360 -31.16 -24.74 -24.82
CA GLU A 360 -29.79 -24.92 -24.29
C GLU A 360 -29.09 -23.61 -23.83
N GLN A 361 -29.81 -22.48 -23.69
CA GLN A 361 -29.21 -21.19 -23.27
C GLN A 361 -29.17 -20.96 -21.75
N ALA A 362 -29.01 -22.03 -20.96
CA ALA A 362 -28.75 -21.95 -19.52
C ALA A 362 -27.40 -22.58 -19.13
N GLY A 363 -26.41 -22.56 -20.03
CA GLY A 363 -25.04 -22.96 -19.70
C GLY A 363 -24.31 -21.85 -18.94
N GLY A 364 -23.90 -22.12 -17.69
CA GLY A 364 -23.15 -21.18 -16.84
C GLY A 364 -21.89 -20.60 -17.49
N LEU A 365 -21.25 -19.64 -16.81
CA LEU A 365 -20.12 -18.79 -17.25
C LEU A 365 -19.07 -19.40 -18.20
N LEU A 366 -18.86 -20.72 -18.11
CA LEU A 366 -17.84 -21.47 -18.84
C LEU A 366 -18.41 -22.55 -19.78
N GLY A 367 -19.71 -22.86 -19.69
CA GLY A 367 -20.39 -23.89 -20.49
C GLY A 367 -20.72 -23.45 -21.91
N GLY A 368 -20.87 -22.13 -22.15
CA GLY A 368 -21.16 -21.54 -23.46
C GLY A 368 -19.95 -21.22 -24.35
N LEU A 369 -18.73 -21.52 -23.91
CA LEU A 369 -17.52 -21.21 -24.69
C LEU A 369 -17.31 -22.22 -25.83
N SER A 370 -17.12 -21.73 -27.05
CA SER A 370 -16.77 -22.58 -28.20
C SER A 370 -15.41 -23.25 -27.98
N ARG A 371 -15.19 -24.45 -28.55
CA ARG A 371 -13.86 -25.11 -28.52
C ARG A 371 -12.74 -24.19 -29.01
N LYS A 372 -13.02 -23.33 -30.00
CA LYS A 372 -12.06 -22.35 -30.54
C LYS A 372 -11.69 -21.29 -29.50
N ALA A 373 -12.67 -20.81 -28.73
CA ALA A 373 -12.43 -19.85 -27.65
C ALA A 373 -11.59 -20.47 -26.52
N LEU A 374 -11.89 -21.71 -26.12
CA LEU A 374 -11.09 -22.42 -25.11
C LEU A 374 -9.62 -22.61 -25.54
N ILE A 375 -9.39 -22.97 -26.81
CA ILE A 375 -8.04 -23.10 -27.38
C ILE A 375 -7.32 -21.74 -27.40
N ALA A 376 -8.00 -20.67 -27.81
CA ALA A 376 -7.43 -19.33 -27.85
C ALA A 376 -7.02 -18.81 -26.46
N ILE A 377 -7.85 -19.03 -25.44
CA ILE A 377 -7.52 -18.62 -24.06
C ILE A 377 -6.34 -19.46 -23.53
N GLY A 378 -6.33 -20.78 -23.78
CA GLY A 378 -5.20 -21.64 -23.42
C GLY A 378 -3.88 -21.20 -24.09
N ALA A 379 -3.92 -20.87 -25.39
CA ALA A 379 -2.77 -20.37 -26.14
C ALA A 379 -2.25 -19.02 -25.62
N LEU A 380 -3.11 -18.22 -25.01
CA LEU A 380 -2.75 -16.94 -24.38
C LEU A 380 -2.16 -17.11 -22.98
N LEU A 381 -2.70 -18.04 -22.18
CA LEU A 381 -2.25 -18.30 -20.81
C LEU A 381 -0.92 -19.04 -20.76
N LEU A 382 -0.65 -19.96 -21.69
CA LEU A 382 0.58 -20.76 -21.67
C LEU A 382 1.88 -19.93 -21.71
N PRO A 383 2.03 -18.91 -22.59
CA PRO A 383 3.16 -18.00 -22.56
C PRO A 383 3.25 -17.20 -21.26
N ILE A 384 2.12 -16.76 -20.69
CA ILE A 384 2.07 -16.02 -19.42
C ILE A 384 2.56 -16.89 -18.26
N ILE A 385 2.10 -18.14 -18.19
CA ILE A 385 2.55 -19.12 -17.20
C ILE A 385 4.05 -19.37 -17.36
N GLY A 386 4.51 -19.64 -18.58
CA GLY A 386 5.93 -19.85 -18.86
C GLY A 386 6.78 -18.66 -18.44
N LEU A 387 6.35 -17.44 -18.79
CA LEU A 387 7.00 -16.19 -18.41
C LEU A 387 7.04 -16.01 -16.89
N GLY A 388 5.93 -16.29 -16.19
CA GLY A 388 5.81 -16.11 -14.76
C GLY A 388 6.63 -17.09 -13.94
N TRP A 389 6.55 -18.37 -14.27
CA TRP A 389 7.35 -19.40 -13.60
C TRP A 389 8.84 -19.28 -13.93
N PHE A 390 9.20 -18.88 -15.16
CA PHE A 390 10.59 -18.56 -15.48
C PHE A 390 11.15 -17.45 -14.59
N ALA A 391 10.37 -16.41 -14.28
CA ALA A 391 10.81 -15.36 -13.37
C ALA A 391 10.78 -15.77 -11.90
N ALA A 392 9.78 -16.55 -11.47
CA ALA A 392 9.70 -17.00 -10.07
C ALA A 392 10.76 -18.07 -9.72
N MET A 393 11.22 -18.86 -10.70
CA MET A 393 12.33 -19.81 -10.54
C MET A 393 13.70 -19.15 -10.67
N ARG A 394 13.77 -17.96 -11.29
CA ARG A 394 14.96 -17.13 -11.26
C ARG A 394 15.04 -16.48 -9.87
N ASP A 395 16.25 -16.35 -9.34
CA ASP A 395 16.46 -15.74 -8.02
C ASP A 395 15.71 -14.38 -7.98
N PRO A 396 14.76 -14.16 -7.04
CA PRO A 396 14.08 -12.87 -6.89
C PRO A 396 15.06 -11.71 -6.65
N ASP A 397 16.29 -12.03 -6.22
CA ASP A 397 17.38 -11.08 -6.04
C ASP A 397 18.21 -10.88 -7.33
N GLN A 398 17.95 -11.61 -8.43
CA GLN A 398 18.54 -11.32 -9.75
C GLN A 398 17.81 -10.16 -10.43
N GLY A 399 18.19 -8.94 -10.03
CA GLY A 399 17.76 -7.69 -10.63
C GLY A 399 17.49 -6.60 -9.59
N ILE A 400 17.15 -6.99 -8.37
CA ILE A 400 17.23 -6.14 -7.17
C ILE A 400 18.64 -6.32 -6.64
N VAL A 401 19.46 -5.28 -6.67
CA VAL A 401 20.83 -5.40 -6.18
C VAL A 401 20.79 -5.61 -4.67
N SER A 402 20.92 -6.86 -4.23
CA SER A 402 21.08 -7.19 -2.82
C SER A 402 22.30 -6.46 -2.28
N MET A 403 22.12 -5.68 -1.21
CA MET A 403 23.22 -4.90 -0.61
C MET A 403 24.40 -5.79 -0.20
N ASP A 404 24.12 -7.04 0.17
CA ASP A 404 25.13 -8.04 0.54
C ASP A 404 25.93 -8.55 -0.67
N GLN A 405 25.38 -8.42 -1.89
CA GLN A 405 26.04 -8.81 -3.14
C GLN A 405 26.65 -7.61 -3.88
N MET A 406 26.49 -6.38 -3.38
CA MET A 406 27.14 -5.22 -3.97
C MET A 406 28.67 -5.30 -3.81
N PRO A 407 29.44 -4.92 -4.84
CA PRO A 407 30.88 -4.70 -4.70
C PRO A 407 31.11 -3.70 -3.56
N ARG A 408 31.90 -4.07 -2.54
CA ARG A 408 32.24 -3.11 -1.48
C ARG A 408 33.35 -2.18 -1.97
N LEU A 409 33.08 -0.89 -1.96
CA LEU A 409 34.11 0.13 -2.06
C LEU A 409 34.97 0.11 -0.79
N ALA A 410 36.22 0.59 -0.88
CA ALA A 410 37.08 0.66 0.29
C ALA A 410 36.45 1.55 1.36
N ALA A 411 36.53 1.12 2.63
CA ALA A 411 36.07 1.92 3.76
C ALA A 411 36.82 3.26 3.78
N SER A 412 36.10 4.34 4.06
CA SER A 412 36.74 5.63 4.21
C SER A 412 37.52 5.70 5.51
N THR A 413 38.63 6.42 5.48
CA THR A 413 39.54 6.58 6.61
C THR A 413 39.63 8.04 7.04
N GLU A 414 40.09 8.26 8.27
CA GLU A 414 40.33 9.60 8.76
C GLU A 414 41.23 10.40 7.80
N THR A 415 42.23 9.78 7.16
CA THR A 415 43.18 10.45 6.26
C THR A 415 42.65 10.79 4.87
N ASP A 416 41.43 10.35 4.50
CA ASP A 416 40.86 10.64 3.18
C ASP A 416 40.50 12.12 2.98
N LEU A 417 40.32 12.86 4.09
CA LEU A 417 40.21 14.31 4.08
C LEU A 417 41.34 14.92 4.93
N PRO A 418 42.06 15.95 4.45
CA PRO A 418 43.16 16.54 5.21
C PRO A 418 42.69 17.27 6.48
N ALA A 419 43.62 17.49 7.41
CA ALA A 419 43.34 18.18 8.67
C ALA A 419 43.03 19.68 8.47
N ASP A 420 43.55 20.29 7.41
CA ASP A 420 43.15 21.61 6.92
C ASP A 420 42.58 21.45 5.51
N LEU A 421 41.35 21.90 5.29
CA LEU A 421 40.67 21.80 4.01
C LEU A 421 39.90 23.08 3.73
N ALA A 422 40.25 23.79 2.65
CA ALA A 422 39.62 25.07 2.29
C ALA A 422 39.60 26.10 3.45
N GLY A 423 40.61 26.08 4.32
CA GLY A 423 40.70 26.95 5.51
C GLY A 423 39.81 26.51 6.67
N TRP A 424 39.27 25.30 6.65
CA TRP A 424 38.59 24.66 7.78
C TRP A 424 39.51 23.66 8.46
N SER A 425 39.49 23.65 9.80
CA SER A 425 40.26 22.69 10.58
C SER A 425 39.39 21.49 10.97
N ARG A 426 39.89 20.28 10.71
CA ARG A 426 39.21 19.05 11.08
C ARG A 426 39.24 18.84 12.60
N SER A 427 38.08 18.63 13.21
CA SER A 427 37.93 18.41 14.65
C SER A 427 37.81 16.93 15.05
N GLY A 428 37.51 16.03 14.10
CA GLY A 428 37.44 14.59 14.39
C GLY A 428 36.95 13.75 13.22
N PHE A 429 37.07 12.43 13.36
CA PHE A 429 36.56 11.43 12.44
C PHE A 429 35.83 10.33 13.21
N GLN A 430 34.70 9.87 12.66
CA GLN A 430 33.93 8.77 13.24
C GLN A 430 33.31 7.92 12.13
N HIS A 431 33.38 6.60 12.28
CA HIS A 431 32.59 5.65 11.51
C HIS A 431 31.42 5.15 12.36
N VAL A 432 30.21 5.24 11.82
CA VAL A 432 28.98 4.76 12.44
C VAL A 432 28.43 3.63 11.56
N GLU A 433 28.32 2.44 12.13
CA GLU A 433 27.59 1.31 11.53
C GLU A 433 26.17 1.29 12.12
N ARG A 434 25.16 1.50 11.25
CA ARG A 434 23.74 1.44 11.61
C ARG A 434 23.28 -0.02 11.54
N VAL A 435 22.54 -0.49 12.54
CA VAL A 435 22.12 -1.90 12.69
C VAL A 435 21.42 -2.42 11.43
N LYS A 436 21.78 -3.64 10.99
CA LYS A 436 21.42 -4.29 9.71
C LYS A 436 19.95 -4.71 9.53
N ASN A 437 18.99 -3.93 10.02
CA ASN A 437 17.55 -4.22 9.88
C ASN A 437 16.94 -3.50 8.67
N GLY A 438 17.46 -3.77 7.47
CA GLY A 438 16.87 -3.27 6.21
C GLY A 438 17.06 -1.77 5.94
N LEU A 439 17.88 -1.08 6.73
CA LEU A 439 18.30 0.31 6.47
C LEU A 439 19.22 0.36 5.25
N GLN A 440 18.86 1.18 4.27
CA GLN A 440 19.76 1.57 3.19
C GLN A 440 20.89 2.46 3.76
N ALA A 441 22.12 2.33 3.23
CA ALA A 441 23.34 2.95 3.75
C ALA A 441 23.67 2.72 5.25
N PRO A 442 23.98 1.47 5.65
CA PRO A 442 24.40 1.13 7.01
C PRO A 442 25.73 1.79 7.44
N ASP A 443 26.62 2.12 6.50
CA ASP A 443 27.92 2.70 6.82
C ASP A 443 27.90 4.22 6.60
N SER A 444 28.21 4.97 7.66
CA SER A 444 28.39 6.43 7.61
C SER A 444 29.76 6.81 8.14
N TYR A 445 30.61 7.34 7.27
CA TYR A 445 31.92 7.89 7.63
C TYR A 445 31.81 9.39 7.74
N THR A 446 32.17 9.96 8.88
CA THR A 446 31.93 11.38 9.18
C THR A 446 33.21 12.08 9.60
N TRP A 447 33.41 13.30 9.09
CA TRP A 447 34.50 14.20 9.47
C TRP A 447 33.90 15.51 9.98
N GLY A 448 34.21 15.87 11.20
CA GLY A 448 33.85 17.17 11.76
C GLY A 448 34.87 18.23 11.35
N PHE A 449 34.41 19.40 10.92
CA PHE A 449 35.22 20.56 10.56
C PHE A 449 34.71 21.80 11.29
N GLN A 450 35.64 22.71 11.62
CA GLN A 450 35.32 23.97 12.27
C GLN A 450 36.10 25.13 11.64
N ARG A 451 35.43 26.28 11.52
CA ARG A 451 36.00 27.54 11.06
C ARG A 451 35.18 28.69 11.61
N ASP A 452 35.85 29.69 12.20
CA ASP A 452 35.23 30.93 12.66
C ASP A 452 33.95 30.73 13.52
N GLY A 453 33.96 29.69 14.37
CA GLY A 453 32.83 29.33 15.24
C GLY A 453 31.67 28.59 14.56
N VAL A 454 31.75 28.36 13.25
CA VAL A 454 30.83 27.50 12.50
C VAL A 454 31.36 26.08 12.50
N ARG A 455 30.47 25.10 12.65
CA ARG A 455 30.78 23.67 12.57
C ARG A 455 30.10 23.07 11.34
N ALA A 456 30.81 22.19 10.67
CA ALA A 456 30.28 21.41 9.56
C ALA A 456 30.66 19.94 9.75
N VAL A 457 29.81 19.05 9.27
CA VAL A 457 30.04 17.61 9.23
C VAL A 457 30.01 17.20 7.77
N LEU A 458 31.12 16.67 7.29
CA LEU A 458 31.19 15.98 6.01
C LEU A 458 30.91 14.50 6.23
N SER A 459 30.11 13.87 5.38
CA SER A 459 29.85 12.43 5.46
C SER A 459 29.93 11.73 4.11
N VAL A 460 30.30 10.45 4.17
CA VAL A 460 30.11 9.46 3.11
C VAL A 460 29.14 8.40 3.64
N ASP A 461 27.91 8.42 3.15
CA ASP A 461 26.86 7.47 3.52
C ASP A 461 26.70 6.41 2.41
N CYS A 462 26.80 5.12 2.75
CA CYS A 462 26.87 4.04 1.78
C CYS A 462 26.55 2.63 2.37
N PRO A 463 26.38 1.61 1.52
CA PRO A 463 26.08 1.69 0.09
C PRO A 463 24.63 2.08 -0.20
N TRP A 464 24.40 2.76 -1.32
CA TRP A 464 23.08 3.04 -1.88
C TRP A 464 22.82 2.18 -3.13
N ALA A 465 21.58 1.71 -3.29
CA ALA A 465 21.12 1.03 -4.50
C ALA A 465 20.57 2.00 -5.56
N GLU A 466 20.17 3.20 -5.13
CA GLU A 466 19.47 4.22 -5.91
C GLU A 466 19.79 5.62 -5.36
N TRP A 467 19.38 6.68 -6.07
CA TRP A 467 19.55 8.04 -5.56
C TRP A 467 18.64 8.27 -4.35
N HIS A 468 19.20 8.84 -3.28
CA HIS A 468 18.48 9.04 -2.02
C HIS A 468 18.22 10.52 -1.76
N ASN A 469 16.94 10.87 -1.57
CA ASN A 469 16.54 12.23 -1.28
C ASN A 469 16.72 12.58 0.21
N LEU A 470 17.85 13.21 0.54
CA LEU A 470 18.16 13.63 1.92
C LEU A 470 17.18 14.66 2.49
N ASN A 471 16.44 15.40 1.65
CA ASN A 471 15.39 16.32 2.12
C ASN A 471 14.38 15.61 3.00
N VAL A 472 14.03 14.36 2.66
CA VAL A 472 13.09 13.55 3.44
C VAL A 472 13.62 13.34 4.86
N CYS A 473 14.91 12.98 5.00
CA CYS A 473 15.56 12.77 6.29
C CYS A 473 15.56 14.03 7.16
N TYR A 474 15.87 15.19 6.59
CA TYR A 474 15.91 16.43 7.34
C TYR A 474 14.52 16.94 7.74
N VAL A 475 13.53 16.85 6.85
CA VAL A 475 12.13 17.12 7.19
C VAL A 475 11.67 16.19 8.32
N ASN A 476 12.07 14.92 8.29
CA ASN A 476 11.71 13.92 9.30
C ASN A 476 12.26 14.22 10.71
N VAL A 477 13.43 14.87 10.82
CA VAL A 477 13.97 15.30 12.13
C VAL A 477 13.48 16.71 12.55
N GLY A 478 12.53 17.27 11.82
CA GLY A 478 11.80 18.49 12.19
C GLY A 478 12.31 19.78 11.56
N TRP A 479 13.11 19.71 10.49
CA TRP A 479 13.48 20.89 9.70
C TRP A 479 12.36 21.30 8.75
N VAL A 480 12.15 22.61 8.60
CA VAL A 480 11.45 23.18 7.44
C VAL A 480 12.50 23.47 6.38
N THR A 481 12.39 22.83 5.23
CA THR A 481 13.43 22.84 4.20
C THR A 481 12.96 23.52 2.91
N SER A 482 13.91 24.14 2.21
CA SER A 482 13.77 24.67 0.86
C SER A 482 14.82 24.00 -0.01
N PRO A 483 14.47 22.88 -0.68
CA PRO A 483 15.42 22.13 -1.49
C PRO A 483 15.58 22.71 -2.90
N ASP A 484 16.83 22.72 -3.40
CA ASP A 484 17.15 22.88 -4.81
C ASP A 484 17.94 21.65 -5.26
N TYR A 485 17.42 20.91 -6.24
CA TYR A 485 17.97 19.60 -6.61
C TYR A 485 18.73 19.68 -7.94
N PHE A 486 19.86 18.97 -8.00
CA PHE A 486 20.68 18.82 -9.21
C PHE A 486 21.13 20.17 -9.82
N VAL A 487 21.49 21.11 -8.95
CA VAL A 487 22.13 22.39 -9.30
C VAL A 487 23.46 22.10 -9.99
N GLU A 488 23.68 22.72 -11.16
CA GLU A 488 24.93 22.58 -11.90
C GLU A 488 26.10 23.10 -11.07
N SER A 489 27.19 22.33 -11.00
CA SER A 489 28.41 22.78 -10.34
C SER A 489 29.03 23.96 -11.11
N PRO A 490 29.60 24.96 -10.43
CA PRO A 490 30.36 26.02 -11.07
C PRO A 490 31.47 25.49 -11.99
N THR A 491 31.77 26.20 -13.09
CA THR A 491 32.75 25.71 -14.08
C THR A 491 34.18 25.61 -13.56
N ASP A 492 34.50 26.40 -12.53
CA ASP A 492 35.82 26.51 -11.90
C ASP A 492 36.06 25.49 -10.77
N VAL A 493 35.04 24.72 -10.36
CA VAL A 493 35.20 23.69 -9.34
C VAL A 493 35.58 22.33 -9.93
N PRO A 494 36.37 21.51 -9.22
CA PRO A 494 36.65 20.13 -9.63
C PRO A 494 35.37 19.29 -9.72
N PHE A 495 35.39 18.32 -10.64
CA PHE A 495 34.22 17.48 -10.95
C PHE A 495 32.97 18.30 -11.29
N ASN A 496 33.12 19.40 -12.06
CA ASN A 496 32.02 20.27 -12.47
C ASN A 496 30.95 19.56 -13.32
N ASN A 497 31.26 18.39 -13.86
CA ASN A 497 30.33 17.51 -14.56
C ASN A 497 29.31 16.83 -13.63
N LEU A 498 29.53 16.86 -12.31
CA LEU A 498 28.58 16.37 -11.31
C LEU A 498 27.74 17.54 -10.81
N SER A 499 26.42 17.37 -10.69
CA SER A 499 25.59 18.34 -10.00
C SER A 499 25.67 18.16 -8.48
N PHE A 500 25.01 19.04 -7.75
CA PHE A 500 24.79 18.89 -6.32
C PHE A 500 23.36 19.31 -5.98
N SER A 501 22.85 18.86 -4.85
CA SER A 501 21.57 19.33 -4.31
C SER A 501 21.83 20.10 -3.03
N GLU A 502 21.08 21.17 -2.81
CA GLU A 502 21.20 22.08 -1.69
C GLU A 502 19.91 22.12 -0.90
N LEU A 503 20.00 22.07 0.43
CA LEU A 503 18.87 22.22 1.33
C LEU A 503 19.15 23.38 2.28
N THR A 504 18.42 24.47 2.12
CA THR A 504 18.36 25.52 3.15
C THR A 504 17.27 25.16 4.14
N MET A 505 17.59 25.18 5.43
CA MET A 505 16.71 24.63 6.47
C MET A 505 16.53 25.59 7.64
N SER A 506 15.35 25.54 8.26
CA SER A 506 15.03 26.34 9.45
C SER A 506 14.21 25.56 10.47
N LYS A 507 14.35 25.92 11.74
CA LYS A 507 13.51 25.45 12.85
C LYS A 507 12.78 26.63 13.50
N ARG A 508 11.69 26.32 14.21
CA ARG A 508 10.87 27.33 14.93
C ARG A 508 11.61 28.01 16.07
N ASP A 509 12.67 27.38 16.60
CA ASP A 509 13.53 27.93 17.65
C ASP A 509 14.54 28.97 17.12
N GLY A 510 14.50 29.28 15.81
CA GLY A 510 15.42 30.22 15.17
C GLY A 510 16.74 29.59 14.72
N SER A 511 16.89 28.27 14.80
CA SER A 511 18.05 27.57 14.24
C SER A 511 17.96 27.51 12.72
N SER A 512 19.10 27.67 12.05
CA SER A 512 19.25 27.46 10.62
C SER A 512 20.17 26.27 10.36
N GLY A 513 19.87 25.54 9.30
CA GLY A 513 20.66 24.41 8.83
C GLY A 513 20.95 24.54 7.34
N TYR A 514 22.05 23.97 6.91
CA TYR A 514 22.52 24.01 5.54
C TYR A 514 23.08 22.65 5.15
N VAL A 515 22.60 22.09 4.04
CA VAL A 515 23.05 20.80 3.52
C VAL A 515 23.40 20.92 2.05
N MET A 516 24.49 20.28 1.66
CA MET A 516 24.82 20.02 0.27
C MET A 516 25.11 18.54 0.09
N PHE A 517 24.69 17.95 -1.01
CA PHE A 517 25.04 16.56 -1.30
C PHE A 517 25.10 16.24 -2.80
N THR A 518 25.93 15.24 -3.13
CA THR A 518 26.00 14.60 -4.44
C THR A 518 26.03 13.09 -4.21
N VAL A 519 25.27 12.33 -5.00
CA VAL A 519 25.31 10.86 -4.96
C VAL A 519 26.06 10.37 -6.19
N VAL A 520 27.11 9.58 -5.96
CA VAL A 520 27.94 9.03 -7.04
C VAL A 520 27.99 7.51 -6.94
N ASP A 521 28.12 6.88 -8.10
CA ASP A 521 28.35 5.46 -8.21
C ASP A 521 29.85 5.10 -8.03
N ARG A 522 30.19 3.81 -8.15
CA ARG A 522 31.58 3.33 -8.02
C ARG A 522 32.50 3.94 -9.07
N ASN A 523 31.98 4.30 -10.25
CA ASN A 523 32.71 4.87 -11.38
C ASN A 523 32.73 6.40 -11.36
N ARG A 524 32.34 7.03 -10.25
CA ARG A 524 32.25 8.50 -10.10
C ARG A 524 31.22 9.14 -11.03
N SER A 525 30.28 8.36 -11.56
CA SER A 525 29.17 8.93 -12.33
C SER A 525 28.06 9.33 -11.37
N GLU A 526 27.44 10.46 -11.65
CA GLU A 526 26.34 10.95 -10.85
C GLU A 526 25.13 10.01 -10.95
N MET A 527 24.62 9.60 -9.80
CA MET A 527 23.31 8.94 -9.74
C MET A 527 22.26 10.03 -9.78
N ARG A 528 21.46 10.05 -10.84
CA ARG A 528 20.26 10.87 -10.94
C ARG A 528 19.08 9.92 -10.95
N ASP A 529 18.25 9.99 -9.93
CA ASP A 529 16.92 9.40 -10.00
C ASP A 529 15.92 10.35 -9.38
N LEU A 530 15.21 11.09 -10.24
CA LEU A 530 14.00 11.83 -9.88
C LEU A 530 12.75 11.15 -10.44
N ASP A 531 12.89 9.97 -11.06
CA ASP A 531 12.29 9.78 -12.39
C ASP A 531 11.11 8.81 -12.42
N TRP A 532 10.33 8.73 -11.34
CA TRP A 532 9.01 8.08 -11.41
C TRP A 532 7.85 9.08 -11.48
N ARG A 533 8.00 10.31 -10.96
CA ARG A 533 6.88 11.26 -10.89
C ARG A 533 6.44 11.80 -12.25
N GLU A 534 7.35 11.94 -13.21
CA GLU A 534 7.02 12.36 -14.59
C GLU A 534 6.70 11.17 -15.52
N SER A 535 7.26 9.99 -15.24
CA SER A 535 7.15 8.78 -16.08
C SER A 535 5.73 8.23 -16.26
N LEU A 536 4.79 8.52 -15.35
CA LEU A 536 3.39 8.06 -15.46
C LEU A 536 2.54 8.87 -16.46
N LEU A 537 3.02 10.02 -16.93
CA LEU A 537 2.26 10.91 -17.82
C LEU A 537 2.72 10.85 -19.29
N GLN A 538 3.79 10.11 -19.61
CA GLN A 538 4.34 10.02 -20.96
C GLN A 538 4.23 8.58 -21.54
N PRO A 539 3.40 8.35 -22.58
CA PRO A 539 3.17 7.01 -23.14
C PRO A 539 4.44 6.34 -23.71
N VAL A 540 5.41 7.13 -24.18
CA VAL A 540 6.64 6.63 -24.81
C VAL A 540 7.56 6.01 -23.75
N GLN A 541 7.73 6.66 -22.60
CA GLN A 541 8.54 6.14 -21.49
C GLN A 541 7.93 4.87 -20.88
N ALA A 542 6.60 4.75 -20.81
CA ALA A 542 5.95 3.51 -20.38
C ALA A 542 6.27 2.31 -21.29
N VAL A 543 6.40 2.54 -22.60
CA VAL A 543 6.82 1.52 -23.57
C VAL A 543 8.30 1.20 -23.39
N GLU A 544 9.17 2.20 -23.18
CA GLU A 544 10.59 1.97 -22.90
C GLU A 544 10.81 1.18 -21.61
N ILE A 545 10.11 1.52 -20.52
CA ILE A 545 10.12 0.78 -19.25
C ILE A 545 9.68 -0.67 -19.47
N LEU A 546 8.65 -0.89 -20.29
CA LEU A 546 8.15 -2.23 -20.60
C LEU A 546 9.16 -3.02 -21.43
N VAL A 547 9.70 -2.43 -22.50
CA VAL A 547 10.72 -3.05 -23.36
C VAL A 547 11.97 -3.38 -22.56
N ASP A 548 12.38 -2.49 -21.67
CA ASP A 548 13.55 -2.65 -20.82
C ASP A 548 13.34 -3.68 -19.70
N SER A 549 12.15 -3.70 -19.07
CA SER A 549 11.80 -4.76 -18.10
C SER A 549 11.77 -6.14 -18.76
N VAL A 550 11.30 -6.21 -20.01
CA VAL A 550 11.27 -7.43 -20.81
C VAL A 550 12.67 -7.85 -21.25
N SER A 551 13.51 -6.92 -21.73
CA SER A 551 14.89 -7.21 -22.15
C SER A 551 15.72 -7.74 -20.97
N ARG A 552 15.62 -7.11 -19.79
CA ARG A 552 16.24 -7.56 -18.54
C ARG A 552 15.83 -8.97 -18.16
N ARG A 553 14.54 -9.28 -18.27
CA ARG A 553 13.99 -10.59 -17.92
C ARG A 553 14.60 -11.71 -18.77
N PHE A 554 14.82 -11.47 -20.06
CA PHE A 554 15.46 -12.42 -20.96
C PHE A 554 16.99 -12.35 -20.97
N GLY A 555 17.60 -11.54 -20.09
CA GLY A 555 19.06 -11.38 -20.02
C GLY A 555 19.67 -10.58 -21.17
N PHE A 556 18.84 -9.82 -21.90
CA PHE A 556 19.24 -8.98 -23.03
C PHE A 556 19.40 -7.49 -22.67
N GLY A 557 19.35 -7.14 -21.38
CA GLY A 557 19.58 -5.78 -20.87
C GLY A 557 20.81 -5.73 -19.97
N GLY A 558 21.64 -4.69 -20.12
CA GLY A 558 22.68 -4.37 -19.14
C GLY A 558 22.04 -4.00 -17.79
N PRO A 559 22.71 -4.24 -16.65
CA PRO A 559 22.19 -3.85 -15.34
C PRO A 559 21.90 -2.35 -15.32
N ILE A 560 20.76 -1.93 -14.73
CA ILE A 560 20.29 -0.52 -14.78
C ILE A 560 21.29 0.47 -14.19
N LEU A 561 22.20 0.05 -13.33
CA LEU A 561 23.40 0.81 -13.03
C LEU A 561 24.54 -0.21 -12.92
N PRO A 562 25.35 -0.44 -13.98
CA PRO A 562 26.50 -1.36 -13.93
C PRO A 562 27.57 -0.90 -12.93
N ASN A 563 27.34 0.20 -12.23
CA ASN A 563 28.31 0.94 -11.45
C ASN A 563 27.97 1.01 -9.95
N LEU A 564 26.99 0.25 -9.47
CA LEU A 564 26.71 0.16 -8.02
C LEU A 564 27.92 -0.40 -7.25
N PRO A 565 28.13 0.03 -5.99
CA PRO A 565 27.22 0.77 -5.12
C PRO A 565 27.29 2.29 -5.28
N GLY A 566 26.19 2.96 -4.93
CA GLY A 566 26.15 4.40 -4.72
C GLY A 566 26.76 4.82 -3.37
N SER A 567 27.33 6.02 -3.32
CA SER A 567 27.80 6.68 -2.10
C SER A 567 27.37 8.14 -2.13
N THR A 568 26.74 8.58 -1.05
CA THR A 568 26.35 9.99 -0.90
C THR A 568 27.49 10.74 -0.22
N ILE A 569 28.02 11.75 -0.89
CA ILE A 569 28.94 12.73 -0.30
C ILE A 569 28.10 13.90 0.15
N GLN A 570 28.08 14.17 1.44
CA GLN A 570 27.23 15.19 2.06
C GLN A 570 28.06 16.14 2.92
N LEU A 571 27.67 17.42 2.92
CA LEU A 571 28.03 18.39 3.95
C LEU A 571 26.76 18.80 4.70
N TYR A 572 26.82 18.80 6.03
CA TYR A 572 25.78 19.29 6.92
C TYR A 572 26.35 20.32 7.88
N SER A 573 25.66 21.44 8.08
CA SER A 573 25.94 22.41 9.13
C SER A 573 24.63 22.86 9.75
N ASP A 574 24.63 23.06 11.07
CA ASP A 574 23.57 23.76 11.77
C ASP A 574 24.11 24.75 12.80
N ARG A 575 23.27 25.74 13.12
CA ARG A 575 23.58 26.77 14.12
C ARG A 575 22.33 27.49 14.60
N SER A 576 22.48 28.24 15.69
CA SER A 576 21.53 29.27 16.07
C SER A 576 21.68 30.51 15.19
N GLY A 577 20.55 31.05 14.72
CA GLY A 577 20.49 32.20 13.81
C GLY A 577 20.80 31.84 12.35
N SER A 578 20.62 32.82 11.46
CA SER A 578 20.83 32.67 10.03
C SER A 578 22.31 32.62 9.64
N TYR A 579 22.61 31.95 8.53
CA TYR A 579 23.91 32.04 7.88
C TYR A 579 24.07 33.37 7.15
N THR A 580 25.29 33.91 7.13
CA THR A 580 25.66 35.00 6.22
C THR A 580 26.09 34.43 4.86
N ASP A 581 26.06 35.25 3.82
CA ASP A 581 26.49 34.84 2.47
C ASP A 581 27.94 34.34 2.46
N GLU A 582 28.83 34.98 3.22
CA GLU A 582 30.22 34.54 3.37
C GLU A 582 30.34 33.14 4.00
N GLN A 583 29.47 32.82 4.94
CA GLN A 583 29.46 31.51 5.60
C GLN A 583 28.93 30.43 4.67
N ILE A 584 27.87 30.72 3.91
CA ILE A 584 27.35 29.81 2.89
C ILE A 584 28.43 29.55 1.83
N ALA A 585 29.08 30.60 1.31
CA ALA A 585 30.17 30.46 0.35
C ALA A 585 31.35 29.63 0.92
N SER A 586 31.67 29.80 2.21
CA SER A 586 32.71 29.00 2.87
C SER A 586 32.33 27.52 3.01
N LEU A 587 31.05 27.21 3.30
CA LEU A 587 30.53 25.84 3.35
C LEU A 587 30.51 25.20 1.95
N GLN A 588 30.10 25.94 0.92
CA GLN A 588 30.14 25.49 -0.47
C GLN A 588 31.58 25.16 -0.91
N ALA A 589 32.54 26.05 -0.62
CA ALA A 589 33.95 25.81 -0.90
C ALA A 589 34.48 24.56 -0.19
N LEU A 590 34.10 24.34 1.08
CA LEU A 590 34.44 23.13 1.83
C LEU A 590 33.86 21.87 1.18
N PHE A 591 32.59 21.90 0.78
CA PHE A 591 31.94 20.77 0.10
C PHE A 591 32.66 20.40 -1.19
N PHE A 592 32.94 21.35 -2.07
CA PHE A 592 33.62 21.07 -3.35
C PHE A 592 35.05 20.57 -3.15
N ALA A 593 35.77 21.13 -2.18
CA ALA A 593 37.12 20.67 -1.83
C ALA A 593 37.07 19.23 -1.30
N ALA A 594 36.14 18.91 -0.40
CA ALA A 594 35.97 17.57 0.14
C ALA A 594 35.54 16.55 -0.92
N ARG A 595 34.58 16.91 -1.78
CA ARG A 595 34.13 16.08 -2.90
C ARG A 595 35.31 15.69 -3.79
N LYS A 596 36.18 16.65 -4.11
CA LYS A 596 37.39 16.40 -4.90
C LYS A 596 38.32 15.40 -4.20
N GLU A 597 38.72 15.66 -2.96
CA GLU A 597 39.66 14.79 -2.23
C GLU A 597 39.10 13.37 -2.04
N LEU A 598 37.81 13.23 -1.74
CA LEU A 598 37.15 11.93 -1.62
C LEU A 598 37.12 11.16 -2.95
N LEU A 599 36.71 11.80 -4.05
CA LEU A 599 36.61 11.15 -5.36
C LEU A 599 37.97 10.79 -5.96
N ASP A 600 39.01 11.57 -5.67
CA ASP A 600 40.39 11.25 -6.02
C ASP A 600 41.04 10.23 -5.07
N GLY A 601 40.41 9.99 -3.91
CA GLY A 601 40.88 9.13 -2.86
C GLY A 601 40.85 7.63 -3.17
N PRO A 602 41.43 6.81 -2.28
CA PRO A 602 41.62 5.36 -2.48
C PRO A 602 40.29 4.61 -2.67
N ARG A 603 39.20 5.12 -2.11
CA ARG A 603 37.85 4.54 -2.21
C ARG A 603 37.37 4.41 -3.66
N TRP A 604 37.67 5.38 -4.52
CA TRP A 604 37.29 5.38 -5.94
C TRP A 604 38.48 5.14 -6.88
N ALA A 605 39.65 4.77 -6.36
CA ALA A 605 40.86 4.53 -7.16
C ALA A 605 40.80 3.25 -8.00
N GLY A 606 40.05 2.24 -7.56
CA GLY A 606 39.92 0.95 -8.25
C GLY A 606 38.90 0.91 -9.40
N ALA A 607 38.12 1.98 -9.59
CA ALA A 607 36.99 2.00 -10.52
C ALA A 607 37.33 2.52 -11.94
N ALA A 608 38.56 2.96 -12.16
CA ALA A 608 39.03 3.47 -13.45
C ALA A 608 39.69 2.38 -14.33
N ARG A 609 39.23 1.13 -14.28
CA ARG A 609 39.74 0.05 -15.16
C ARG A 609 38.64 -0.60 -15.98
#